data_AF-A4WHI0-F1
#
_entry.id   AF-A4WHI0-F1
#
_cell.length_a   1.000
_cell.length_b   1.000
_cell.length_c   1.000
_cell.angle_alpha   90.00
_cell.angle_beta   90.00
_cell.angle_gamma   90.00
#
_symmetry.space_group_name_H-M   'P 1'
#
loop_
_entity.id
_entity.type
_entity.pdbx_description
1 polymer ?
#
loop_
_entity_poly.entity_id
_entity_poly.type
_entity_poly.pdbx_seq_one_letter_code
_entity_poly.pdbx_strand_id
1 'polypeptide(L)'
;MGYYYCDFDAAAAAVDSMLRELVKEHFGDMPHGELEAVREFVFRDFMHFLATRAGIYNWRKFSEERGRQRLCMYIERKWQNLWQLATEWLNLWKIKWSQRVRLVFSEEEFKRATQSVKWSNGIEDVLKKIDITELRLFVIANLIRHGEVAGVEQIAEYLIRDEINAIVERHGPEKAVEMYKSGKLASRLLARIASLKNVGDPLLLLKFDFGKARNY
;
A
#
# COMPACT_ATOMS: atom_id res chain seq x y z
N MET A 1 0.24 36.12 11.59
CA MET A 1 0.75 34.74 11.69
C MET A 1 1.38 34.40 10.37
N GLY A 2 2.70 34.20 10.31
CA GLY A 2 3.34 33.71 9.08
C GLY A 2 2.83 32.31 8.77
N TYR A 3 2.40 32.07 7.55
CA TYR A 3 2.08 30.73 7.08
C TYR A 3 3.38 29.92 7.11
N TYR A 4 3.46 28.93 7.98
CA TYR A 4 4.55 27.97 7.97
C TYR A 4 4.45 27.15 6.68
N TYR A 5 5.31 27.45 5.71
CA TYR A 5 5.44 26.69 4.48
C TYR A 5 6.46 25.59 4.70
N CYS A 6 6.02 24.35 4.54
CA CYS A 6 6.85 23.17 4.65
C CYS A 6 7.09 22.63 3.24
N ASP A 7 8.35 22.53 2.83
CA ASP A 7 8.73 21.98 1.53
C ASP A 7 8.60 20.46 1.57
N PHE A 8 7.46 19.96 1.09
CA PHE A 8 7.17 18.52 1.10
C PHE A 8 8.15 17.73 0.24
N ASP A 9 8.61 18.29 -0.88
CA ASP A 9 9.48 17.56 -1.80
C ASP A 9 10.88 17.40 -1.20
N ALA A 10 11.39 18.45 -0.53
CA ALA A 10 12.61 18.35 0.25
C ALA A 10 12.48 17.35 1.41
N ALA A 11 11.37 17.38 2.15
CA ALA A 11 11.13 16.45 3.26
C ALA A 11 11.02 14.99 2.77
N ALA A 12 10.31 14.76 1.67
CA ALA A 12 10.17 13.43 1.06
C ALA A 12 11.52 12.91 0.53
N ALA A 13 12.32 13.76 -0.13
CA ALA A 13 13.65 13.40 -0.60
C ALA A 13 14.59 13.04 0.56
N ALA A 14 14.52 13.77 1.67
CA ALA A 14 15.31 13.46 2.87
C ALA A 14 14.91 12.10 3.48
N VAL A 15 13.62 11.79 3.52
CA VAL A 15 13.12 10.46 3.94
C VAL A 15 13.58 9.35 2.99
N ASP A 16 13.50 9.57 1.68
CA ASP A 16 13.97 8.61 0.68
C ASP A 16 15.48 8.35 0.83
N SER A 17 16.29 9.40 1.00
CA SER A 17 17.73 9.28 1.26
C SER A 17 18.03 8.46 2.53
N MET A 18 17.27 8.69 3.59
CA MET A 18 17.41 7.92 4.84
C MET A 18 17.07 6.44 4.63
N LEU A 19 15.95 6.15 3.97
CA LEU A 19 15.52 4.78 3.69
C LEU A 19 16.47 4.05 2.73
N ARG A 20 17.11 4.75 1.79
CA ARG A 20 18.14 4.19 0.90
C ARG A 20 19.27 3.56 1.69
N GLU A 21 19.79 4.25 2.71
CA GLU A 21 20.86 3.72 3.55
C GLU A 21 20.41 2.48 4.32
N LEU A 22 19.21 2.53 4.93
CA LEU A 22 18.65 1.38 5.65
C LEU A 22 18.38 0.17 4.74
N VAL A 23 17.86 0.40 3.55
CA VAL A 23 17.63 -0.66 2.55
C VAL A 23 18.96 -1.26 2.10
N LYS A 24 19.98 -0.45 1.85
CA LYS A 24 21.31 -0.92 1.49
C LYS A 24 21.95 -1.75 2.61
N GLU A 25 21.78 -1.35 3.88
CA GLU A 25 22.27 -2.11 5.03
C GLU A 25 21.63 -3.50 5.15
N HIS A 26 20.33 -3.62 4.86
CA HIS A 26 19.59 -4.87 5.04
C HIS A 26 19.44 -5.74 3.78
N PHE A 27 19.58 -5.17 2.59
CA PHE A 27 19.33 -5.83 1.31
C PHE A 27 20.46 -5.60 0.30
N GLY A 28 21.64 -5.11 0.71
CA GLY A 28 22.73 -4.72 -0.18
C GLY A 28 23.26 -5.82 -1.10
N ASP A 29 23.06 -7.09 -0.73
CA ASP A 29 23.46 -8.26 -1.53
C ASP A 29 22.48 -8.57 -2.69
N MET A 30 21.34 -7.88 -2.75
CA MET A 30 20.32 -8.07 -3.77
C MET A 30 20.76 -7.49 -5.12
N PRO A 31 20.45 -8.15 -6.26
CA PRO A 31 20.72 -7.58 -7.58
C PRO A 31 20.11 -6.18 -7.74
N HIS A 32 20.80 -5.29 -8.45
CA HIS A 32 20.44 -3.87 -8.52
C HIS A 32 18.96 -3.65 -8.90
N GLY A 33 18.45 -4.33 -9.93
CA GLY A 33 17.06 -4.19 -10.35
C GLY A 33 16.03 -4.61 -9.29
N GLU A 34 16.33 -5.63 -8.49
CA GLU A 34 15.50 -6.05 -7.37
C GLU A 34 15.57 -5.07 -6.20
N LEU A 35 16.78 -4.57 -5.90
CA LEU A 35 17.01 -3.59 -4.85
C LEU A 35 16.25 -2.29 -5.12
N GLU A 36 16.24 -1.82 -6.37
CA GLU A 36 15.47 -0.64 -6.79
C GLU A 36 13.97 -0.84 -6.58
N ALA A 37 13.43 -2.01 -6.97
CA ALA A 37 12.03 -2.32 -6.75
C ALA A 37 11.67 -2.37 -5.26
N VAL A 38 12.48 -3.06 -4.44
CA VAL A 38 12.29 -3.11 -2.98
C VAL A 38 12.32 -1.70 -2.38
N ARG A 39 13.26 -0.85 -2.81
CA ARG A 39 13.34 0.54 -2.35
C ARG A 39 12.06 1.31 -2.64
N GLU A 40 11.48 1.18 -3.82
CA GLU A 40 10.21 1.84 -4.17
C GLU A 40 9.06 1.41 -3.26
N PHE A 41 8.94 0.12 -2.96
CA PHE A 41 7.93 -0.37 -2.02
C PHE A 41 8.18 0.17 -0.61
N VAL A 42 9.42 0.09 -0.12
CA VAL A 42 9.81 0.61 1.19
C VAL A 42 9.47 2.09 1.33
N PHE A 43 9.83 2.91 0.34
CA PHE A 43 9.52 4.34 0.37
C PHE A 43 8.02 4.61 0.40
N ARG A 44 7.25 4.01 -0.53
CA ARG A 44 5.79 4.21 -0.60
C ARG A 44 5.08 3.77 0.67
N ASP A 45 5.39 2.56 1.14
CA ASP A 45 4.77 2.00 2.34
C ASP A 45 5.12 2.83 3.59
N PHE A 46 6.36 3.31 3.70
CA PHE A 46 6.75 4.17 4.83
C PHE A 46 6.02 5.51 4.80
N MET A 47 5.85 6.11 3.62
CA MET A 47 5.09 7.35 3.49
C MET A 47 3.62 7.16 3.88
N HIS A 48 2.99 6.03 3.51
CA HIS A 48 1.65 5.68 3.99
C HIS A 48 1.60 5.44 5.50
N PHE A 49 2.63 4.81 6.07
CA PHE A 49 2.77 4.60 7.50
C PHE A 49 2.82 5.94 8.24
N LEU A 50 3.67 6.87 7.81
CA LEU A 50 3.76 8.20 8.39
C LEU A 50 2.44 8.98 8.22
N ALA A 51 1.82 8.94 7.04
CA ALA A 51 0.54 9.59 6.78
C ALA A 51 -0.59 9.06 7.68
N THR A 52 -0.61 7.74 7.91
CA THR A 52 -1.56 7.09 8.82
C THR A 52 -1.34 7.54 10.26
N ARG A 53 -0.08 7.60 10.73
CA ARG A 53 0.24 8.10 12.08
C ARG A 53 -0.01 9.58 12.25
N ALA A 54 0.12 10.38 11.19
CA ALA A 54 -0.23 11.79 11.17
C ALA A 54 -1.76 12.03 11.17
N GLY A 55 -2.56 10.97 11.02
CA GLY A 55 -4.02 11.01 11.04
C GLY A 55 -4.65 11.51 9.74
N ILE A 56 -3.90 11.56 8.64
CA ILE A 56 -4.33 12.16 7.36
C ILE A 56 -5.49 11.37 6.74
N TYR A 57 -5.41 10.03 6.80
CA TYR A 57 -6.44 9.17 6.22
C TYR A 57 -7.71 9.04 7.08
N ASN A 58 -7.80 9.76 8.20
CA ASN A 58 -9.04 9.87 8.99
C ASN A 58 -9.89 11.08 8.62
N TRP A 59 -9.43 11.89 7.66
CA TRP A 59 -10.16 13.08 7.27
C TRP A 59 -11.41 12.71 6.48
N ARG A 60 -12.53 13.32 6.84
CA ARG A 60 -13.82 13.14 6.16
C ARG A 60 -13.80 13.59 4.69
N LYS A 61 -12.84 14.43 4.31
CA LYS A 61 -12.60 14.86 2.93
C LYS A 61 -11.09 14.96 2.73
N PHE A 62 -10.53 14.00 2.01
CA PHE A 62 -9.12 14.03 1.68
C PHE A 62 -8.82 15.17 0.70
N SER A 63 -7.69 15.83 0.91
CA SER A 63 -7.12 16.83 0.01
C SER A 63 -5.63 16.53 -0.05
N GLU A 64 -5.12 16.27 -1.24
CA GLU A 64 -3.72 15.92 -1.44
C GLU A 64 -2.80 17.04 -0.96
N GLU A 65 -3.10 18.28 -1.31
CA GLU A 65 -2.35 19.47 -0.89
C GLU A 65 -2.26 19.55 0.65
N ARG A 66 -3.40 19.46 1.35
CA ARG A 66 -3.43 19.46 2.82
C ARG A 66 -2.70 18.26 3.40
N GLY A 67 -2.83 17.09 2.76
CA GLY A 67 -2.16 15.87 3.14
C GLY A 67 -0.64 16.02 3.09
N ARG A 68 -0.11 16.53 1.97
CA ARG A 68 1.32 16.81 1.78
C ARG A 68 1.82 17.81 2.82
N GLN A 69 1.11 18.92 3.03
CA GLN A 69 1.49 19.90 4.06
C GLN A 69 1.52 19.28 5.46
N ARG A 70 0.49 18.53 5.84
CA ARG A 70 0.41 17.87 7.15
C ARG A 70 1.51 16.83 7.34
N LEU A 71 1.78 16.03 6.31
CA LEU A 71 2.81 15.00 6.34
C LEU A 71 4.20 15.62 6.45
N CYS A 72 4.47 16.69 5.69
CA CYS A 72 5.71 17.45 5.77
C CYS A 72 5.95 17.96 7.20
N MET A 73 4.96 18.66 7.79
CA MET A 73 5.06 19.12 9.18
C MET A 73 5.24 17.98 10.19
N TYR A 74 4.65 16.81 9.91
CA TYR A 74 4.81 15.64 10.76
C TYR A 74 6.24 15.08 10.69
N ILE A 75 6.82 15.00 9.49
CA ILE A 75 8.20 14.56 9.24
C ILE A 75 9.18 15.48 9.96
N GLU A 76 9.10 16.79 9.75
CA GLU A 76 10.01 17.75 10.39
C GLU A 76 9.97 17.67 11.92
N ARG A 77 8.77 17.59 12.50
CA ARG A 77 8.59 17.44 13.96
C ARG A 77 9.15 16.14 14.50
N LYS A 78 9.25 15.10 13.67
CA LYS A 78 9.74 13.77 14.05
C LYS A 78 11.18 13.53 13.61
N TRP A 79 11.81 14.45 12.90
CA TRP A 79 13.09 14.24 12.21
C TRP A 79 14.15 13.61 13.10
N GLN A 80 14.34 14.13 14.31
CA GLN A 80 15.33 13.61 15.27
C GLN A 80 15.14 12.13 15.65
N ASN A 81 13.90 11.63 15.59
CA ASN A 81 13.55 10.25 15.94
C ASN A 81 13.18 9.41 14.71
N LEU A 82 13.25 9.99 13.51
CA LEU A 82 12.72 9.36 12.31
C LEU A 82 13.56 8.15 11.89
N TRP A 83 14.88 8.20 12.10
CA TRP A 83 15.79 7.09 11.86
C TRP A 83 15.43 5.86 12.69
N GLN A 84 15.28 6.02 14.01
CA GLN A 84 14.88 4.94 14.90
C GLN A 84 13.51 4.38 14.50
N LEU A 85 12.54 5.27 14.23
CA LEU A 85 11.22 4.87 13.79
C LEU A 85 11.26 4.07 12.48
N ALA A 86 12.06 4.50 11.51
CA ALA A 86 12.22 3.81 10.23
C ALA A 86 12.89 2.45 10.40
N THR A 87 13.87 2.34 11.30
CA THR A 87 14.57 1.08 11.61
C THR A 87 13.60 0.06 12.22
N GLU A 88 12.85 0.46 13.25
CA GLU A 88 11.84 -0.38 13.90
C GLU A 88 10.74 -0.80 12.90
N TRP A 89 10.27 0.15 12.10
CA TRP A 89 9.27 -0.11 11.07
C TRP A 89 9.79 -1.05 9.98
N LEU A 90 11.04 -0.88 9.51
CA LEU A 90 11.61 -1.70 8.45
C LEU A 90 11.79 -3.16 8.89
N ASN A 91 12.08 -3.39 10.17
CA ASN A 91 12.12 -4.74 10.74
C ASN A 91 10.74 -5.42 10.69
N LEU A 92 9.66 -4.69 11.01
CA LEU A 92 8.31 -5.20 10.84
C LEU A 92 7.94 -5.38 9.36
N TRP A 93 8.34 -4.42 8.51
CA TRP A 93 8.10 -4.43 7.08
C TRP A 93 8.70 -5.67 6.43
N LYS A 94 9.94 -6.04 6.78
CA LYS A 94 10.60 -7.28 6.29
C LYS A 94 9.77 -8.52 6.57
N ILE A 95 9.28 -8.66 7.80
CA ILE A 95 8.47 -9.81 8.22
C ILE A 95 7.16 -9.85 7.44
N LYS A 96 6.51 -8.69 7.23
CA LYS A 96 5.25 -8.62 6.48
C LYS A 96 5.46 -8.81 4.99
N TRP A 97 6.53 -8.28 4.44
CA TRP A 97 6.90 -8.46 3.04
C TRP A 97 7.08 -9.94 2.72
N SER A 98 7.84 -10.70 3.53
CA SER A 98 8.03 -12.13 3.31
C SER A 98 6.76 -12.96 3.49
N GLN A 99 5.82 -12.51 4.32
CA GLN A 99 4.51 -13.15 4.49
C GLN A 99 3.56 -12.87 3.31
N ARG A 100 3.65 -11.69 2.69
CA ARG A 100 2.66 -11.23 1.70
C ARG A 100 3.12 -11.34 0.27
N VAL A 101 4.42 -11.34 0.01
CA VAL A 101 4.98 -11.34 -1.33
C VAL A 101 5.50 -12.72 -1.70
N ARG A 102 4.99 -13.23 -2.83
CA ARG A 102 5.59 -14.34 -3.55
C ARG A 102 6.21 -13.83 -4.83
N LEU A 103 7.51 -14.05 -4.96
CA LEU A 103 8.25 -13.79 -6.18
C LEU A 103 7.91 -14.89 -7.19
N VAL A 104 7.61 -14.50 -8.42
CA VAL A 104 7.43 -15.43 -9.54
C VAL A 104 8.39 -15.06 -10.66
N PHE A 105 9.03 -16.09 -11.21
CA PHE A 105 10.19 -15.92 -12.09
C PHE A 105 9.87 -16.20 -13.56
N SER A 106 8.73 -16.84 -13.84
CA SER A 106 8.27 -17.13 -15.20
C SER A 106 6.94 -16.45 -15.50
N GLU A 107 6.77 -16.04 -16.76
CA GLU A 107 5.51 -15.45 -17.22
C GLU A 107 4.38 -16.48 -17.22
N GLU A 108 4.66 -17.77 -17.41
CA GLU A 108 3.64 -18.82 -17.27
C GLU A 108 3.26 -19.06 -15.80
N GLU A 109 4.19 -18.93 -14.85
CA GLU A 109 3.87 -18.99 -13.42
C GLU A 109 3.01 -17.79 -13.00
N PHE A 110 3.40 -16.58 -13.39
CA PHE A 110 2.61 -15.37 -13.14
C PHE A 110 1.21 -15.46 -13.78
N LYS A 111 1.12 -15.90 -15.04
CA LYS A 111 -0.17 -16.11 -15.73
C LYS A 111 -1.00 -17.19 -15.03
N ARG A 112 -0.46 -18.35 -14.68
CA ARG A 112 -1.21 -19.40 -13.97
C ARG A 112 -1.73 -18.92 -12.61
N ALA A 113 -0.93 -18.16 -11.89
CA ALA A 113 -1.28 -17.65 -10.57
C ALA A 113 -2.29 -16.47 -10.63
N THR A 114 -2.38 -15.75 -11.76
CA THR A 114 -3.32 -14.63 -11.96
C THR A 114 -4.55 -14.99 -12.81
N GLN A 115 -4.51 -16.07 -13.59
CA GLN A 115 -5.60 -16.54 -14.48
C GLN A 115 -6.89 -16.92 -13.74
N SER A 116 -6.82 -17.19 -12.44
CA SER A 116 -7.99 -17.48 -11.60
C SER A 116 -8.81 -16.24 -11.24
N VAL A 117 -8.25 -15.04 -11.39
CA VAL A 117 -8.93 -13.79 -11.04
C VAL A 117 -9.75 -13.31 -12.25
N LYS A 118 -10.98 -13.83 -12.37
CA LYS A 118 -11.96 -13.32 -13.33
C LYS A 118 -12.73 -12.16 -12.70
N TRP A 119 -12.48 -10.96 -13.18
CA TRP A 119 -13.30 -9.80 -12.84
C TRP A 119 -14.60 -9.83 -13.63
N SER A 120 -15.71 -9.70 -12.92
CA SER A 120 -17.04 -9.59 -13.51
C SER A 120 -17.16 -8.31 -14.35
N ASN A 121 -17.88 -8.39 -15.49
CA ASN A 121 -18.03 -7.28 -16.45
C ASN A 121 -18.63 -6.00 -15.82
N GLY A 122 -19.33 -6.11 -14.69
CA GLY A 122 -19.97 -4.98 -14.00
C GLY A 122 -19.07 -4.21 -13.01
N ILE A 123 -17.83 -4.66 -12.77
CA ILE A 123 -16.96 -4.03 -11.76
C ILE A 123 -16.64 -2.57 -12.12
N GLU A 124 -16.40 -2.28 -13.40
CA GLU A 124 -16.03 -0.94 -13.84
C GLU A 124 -17.18 0.06 -13.73
N ASP A 125 -18.42 -0.41 -13.84
CA ASP A 125 -19.60 0.42 -13.62
C ASP A 125 -19.77 0.80 -12.15
N VAL A 126 -19.31 -0.06 -11.22
CA VAL A 126 -19.25 0.27 -9.80
C VAL A 126 -18.13 1.26 -9.53
N LEU A 127 -16.92 1.02 -10.05
CA LEU A 127 -15.74 1.86 -9.79
C LEU A 127 -15.95 3.31 -10.26
N LYS A 128 -16.69 3.53 -11.34
CA LYS A 128 -17.08 4.89 -11.81
C LYS A 128 -18.06 5.62 -10.89
N LYS A 129 -18.77 4.91 -10.01
CA LYS A 129 -19.86 5.45 -9.17
C LYS A 129 -19.48 5.62 -7.70
N ILE A 130 -18.25 5.30 -7.31
CA ILE A 130 -17.75 5.38 -5.94
C ILE A 130 -16.49 6.24 -5.86
N ASP A 131 -16.21 6.82 -4.68
CA ASP A 131 -14.90 7.43 -4.42
C ASP A 131 -13.90 6.34 -4.06
N ILE A 132 -13.26 5.79 -5.09
CA ILE A 132 -12.24 4.75 -4.94
C ILE A 132 -11.01 5.24 -4.20
N THR A 133 -10.67 6.53 -4.32
CA THR A 133 -9.50 7.12 -3.68
C THR A 133 -9.71 7.16 -2.17
N GLU A 134 -10.84 7.68 -1.71
CA GLU A 134 -11.17 7.71 -0.28
C GLU A 134 -11.25 6.29 0.30
N LEU A 135 -11.88 5.35 -0.42
CA LEU A 135 -11.94 3.95 0.02
C LEU A 135 -10.55 3.31 0.12
N ARG A 136 -9.66 3.58 -0.84
CA ARG A 136 -8.29 3.06 -0.84
C ARG A 136 -7.50 3.61 0.35
N LEU A 137 -7.56 4.91 0.60
CA LEU A 137 -6.89 5.52 1.77
C LEU A 137 -7.43 4.97 3.09
N PHE A 138 -8.75 4.76 3.17
CA PHE A 138 -9.38 4.10 4.31
C PHE A 138 -8.85 2.68 4.53
N VAL A 139 -8.74 1.87 3.48
CA VAL A 139 -8.23 0.49 3.57
C VAL A 139 -6.75 0.49 3.96
N ILE A 140 -5.90 1.33 3.34
CA ILE A 140 -4.47 1.47 3.68
C ILE A 140 -4.29 1.81 5.16
N ALA A 141 -5.04 2.81 5.66
CA ALA A 141 -4.95 3.20 7.06
C ALA A 141 -5.28 2.05 8.01
N ASN A 142 -6.28 1.23 7.66
CA ASN A 142 -6.69 0.10 8.48
C ASN A 142 -5.73 -1.10 8.37
N LEU A 143 -5.14 -1.36 7.20
CA LEU A 143 -4.06 -2.35 7.05
C LEU A 143 -2.91 -2.02 8.01
N ILE A 144 -2.44 -0.77 7.99
CA ILE A 144 -1.32 -0.31 8.82
C ILE A 144 -1.67 -0.41 10.32
N ARG A 145 -2.90 -0.06 10.72
CA ARG A 145 -3.37 -0.23 12.11
C ARG A 145 -3.43 -1.68 12.58
N HIS A 146 -3.62 -2.61 11.65
CA HIS A 146 -3.60 -4.05 11.91
C HIS A 146 -2.20 -4.67 11.75
N GLY A 147 -1.17 -3.83 11.58
CA GLY A 147 0.23 -4.28 11.48
C GLY A 147 0.62 -4.76 10.09
N GLU A 148 -0.25 -4.66 9.09
CA GLU A 148 0.10 -4.89 7.69
C GLU A 148 0.73 -3.59 7.14
N VAL A 149 2.06 -3.57 7.10
CA VAL A 149 2.83 -2.37 6.75
C VAL A 149 3.59 -2.47 5.43
N ALA A 150 3.47 -3.60 4.72
CA ALA A 150 4.21 -3.89 3.50
C ALA A 150 3.26 -4.18 2.32
N GLY A 151 3.53 -3.58 1.16
CA GLY A 151 2.73 -3.67 -0.05
C GLY A 151 1.30 -3.15 0.12
N VAL A 152 1.11 -2.11 0.94
CA VAL A 152 -0.23 -1.74 1.44
C VAL A 152 -1.13 -1.21 0.34
N GLU A 153 -0.59 -0.53 -0.67
CA GLU A 153 -1.37 -0.06 -1.83
C GLU A 153 -1.91 -1.22 -2.66
N GLN A 154 -1.06 -2.20 -2.95
CA GLN A 154 -1.40 -3.35 -3.79
C GLN A 154 -2.39 -4.27 -3.07
N ILE A 155 -2.18 -4.51 -1.77
CA ILE A 155 -3.13 -5.27 -0.94
C ILE A 155 -4.46 -4.52 -0.88
N ALA A 156 -4.45 -3.20 -0.68
CA ALA A 156 -5.69 -2.42 -0.64
C ALA A 156 -6.47 -2.52 -1.95
N GLU A 157 -5.80 -2.34 -3.09
CA GLU A 157 -6.42 -2.44 -4.42
C GLU A 157 -7.02 -3.84 -4.64
N TYR A 158 -6.27 -4.89 -4.31
CA TYR A 158 -6.74 -6.27 -4.41
C TYR A 158 -8.00 -6.51 -3.55
N LEU A 159 -7.95 -6.16 -2.26
CA LEU A 159 -9.06 -6.38 -1.33
C LEU A 159 -10.32 -5.64 -1.77
N ILE A 160 -10.17 -4.40 -2.23
CA ILE A 160 -11.31 -3.59 -2.71
C ILE A 160 -11.93 -4.22 -3.96
N ARG A 161 -11.11 -4.54 -4.97
CA ARG A 161 -11.61 -5.15 -6.20
C ARG A 161 -12.26 -6.50 -5.94
N ASP A 162 -11.65 -7.33 -5.11
CA ASP A 162 -12.15 -8.67 -4.79
C ASP A 162 -13.48 -8.63 -4.03
N GLU A 163 -13.62 -7.76 -3.03
CA GLU A 163 -14.91 -7.57 -2.34
C GLU A 163 -16.00 -7.01 -3.26
N ILE A 164 -15.66 -6.03 -4.12
CA ILE A 164 -16.62 -5.50 -5.09
C ILE A 164 -17.03 -6.61 -6.06
N ASN A 165 -16.07 -7.36 -6.61
CA ASN A 165 -16.33 -8.45 -7.54
C ASN A 165 -17.27 -9.49 -6.94
N ALA A 166 -17.00 -9.94 -5.71
CA ALA A 166 -17.82 -10.91 -5.01
C ALA A 166 -19.27 -10.42 -4.79
N ILE A 167 -19.47 -9.10 -4.62
CA ILE A 167 -20.82 -8.52 -4.51
C ILE A 167 -21.48 -8.44 -5.88
N VAL A 168 -20.77 -7.99 -6.91
CA VAL A 168 -21.27 -7.89 -8.29
C VAL A 168 -21.72 -9.25 -8.81
N GLU A 169 -20.91 -10.30 -8.62
CA GLU A 169 -21.23 -11.66 -9.06
C GLU A 169 -22.50 -12.21 -8.39
N ARG A 170 -22.74 -11.88 -7.11
CA ARG A 170 -23.88 -12.42 -6.34
C ARG A 170 -25.14 -11.58 -6.44
N HIS A 171 -25.00 -10.27 -6.60
CA HIS A 171 -26.10 -9.32 -6.40
C HIS A 171 -26.19 -8.21 -7.45
N GLY A 172 -25.25 -8.17 -8.41
CA GLY A 172 -25.19 -7.14 -9.44
C GLY A 172 -24.50 -5.84 -9.00
N PRO A 173 -24.15 -4.98 -9.97
CA PRO A 173 -23.39 -3.75 -9.74
C PRO A 173 -24.16 -2.69 -8.93
N GLU A 174 -25.48 -2.60 -9.08
CA GLU A 174 -26.30 -1.65 -8.32
C GLU A 174 -26.20 -1.92 -6.81
N LYS A 175 -26.21 -3.20 -6.42
CA LYS A 175 -26.09 -3.58 -5.02
C LYS A 175 -24.71 -3.26 -4.44
N ALA A 176 -23.65 -3.40 -5.23
CA ALA A 176 -22.30 -3.01 -4.81
C ALA A 176 -22.21 -1.51 -4.51
N VAL A 177 -22.81 -0.66 -5.35
CA VAL A 177 -22.88 0.79 -5.13
C VAL A 177 -23.70 1.13 -3.88
N GLU A 178 -24.85 0.47 -3.67
CA GLU A 178 -25.66 0.63 -2.46
C GLU A 178 -24.87 0.24 -1.19
N MET A 179 -24.13 -0.87 -1.24
CA MET A 179 -23.29 -1.34 -0.13
C MET A 179 -22.12 -0.41 0.17
N TYR A 180 -21.54 0.22 -0.86
CA TYR A 180 -20.56 1.29 -0.67
C TYR A 180 -21.18 2.48 0.07
N LYS A 181 -22.30 3.03 -0.45
CA LYS A 181 -22.97 4.21 0.12
C LYS A 181 -23.47 4.01 1.55
N SER A 182 -23.89 2.79 1.88
CA SER A 182 -24.35 2.44 3.24
C SER A 182 -23.23 2.06 4.21
N GLY A 183 -21.96 2.04 3.76
CA GLY A 183 -20.81 1.64 4.59
C GLY A 183 -20.68 0.13 4.83
N LYS A 184 -21.57 -0.69 4.26
CA LYS A 184 -21.49 -2.16 4.36
C LYS A 184 -20.25 -2.72 3.67
N LEU A 185 -19.84 -2.14 2.54
CA LEU A 185 -18.58 -2.52 1.88
C LEU A 185 -17.37 -2.25 2.78
N ALA A 186 -17.29 -1.07 3.39
CA ALA A 186 -16.23 -0.73 4.33
C ALA A 186 -16.20 -1.70 5.52
N SER A 187 -17.36 -2.07 6.05
CA SER A 187 -17.48 -3.04 7.15
C SER A 187 -16.94 -4.42 6.77
N ARG A 188 -17.22 -4.89 5.54
CA ARG A 188 -16.68 -6.14 5.01
C ARG A 188 -15.16 -6.09 4.84
N LEU A 189 -14.65 -4.99 4.29
CA LEU A 189 -13.21 -4.77 4.14
C LEU A 189 -12.49 -4.77 5.50
N LEU A 190 -13.05 -4.12 6.52
CA LEU A 190 -12.51 -4.15 7.88
C LEU A 190 -12.45 -5.57 8.45
N ALA A 191 -13.53 -6.35 8.31
CA ALA A 191 -13.55 -7.74 8.76
C ALA A 191 -12.47 -8.58 8.05
N ARG A 192 -12.28 -8.34 6.75
CA ARG A 192 -11.26 -9.02 5.96
C ARG A 192 -9.84 -8.62 6.38
N ILE A 193 -9.57 -7.33 6.59
CA ILE A 193 -8.29 -6.83 7.10
C ILE A 193 -7.97 -7.48 8.46
N ALA A 194 -8.94 -7.53 9.38
CA ALA A 194 -8.76 -8.16 10.70
C ALA A 194 -8.44 -9.66 10.62
N SER A 195 -8.88 -10.34 9.55
CA SER A 195 -8.62 -11.76 9.31
C SER A 195 -7.24 -12.03 8.68
N LEU A 196 -6.56 -11.02 8.12
CA LEU A 196 -5.30 -11.21 7.40
C LEU A 196 -4.20 -11.85 8.25
N LYS A 197 -4.18 -11.59 9.56
CA LYS A 197 -3.23 -12.22 10.49
C LYS A 197 -3.29 -13.76 10.50
N ASN A 198 -4.41 -14.34 10.06
CA ASN A 198 -4.61 -15.79 9.99
C ASN A 198 -4.36 -16.34 8.57
N VAL A 199 -4.13 -15.48 7.58
CA VAL A 199 -3.88 -15.87 6.19
C VAL A 199 -2.37 -16.02 6.03
N GLY A 200 -1.92 -17.28 5.88
CA GLY A 200 -0.53 -17.61 5.63
C GLY A 200 -0.11 -17.53 4.17
N ASP A 201 -1.08 -17.50 3.25
CA ASP A 201 -0.80 -17.42 1.82
C ASP A 201 -0.41 -16.00 1.39
N PRO A 202 0.56 -15.86 0.48
CA PRO A 202 0.97 -14.58 -0.07
C PRO A 202 -0.16 -13.95 -0.88
N LEU A 203 -0.33 -12.63 -0.73
CA LEU A 203 -1.37 -11.84 -1.40
C LEU A 203 -0.85 -11.11 -2.64
N LEU A 204 0.46 -10.93 -2.74
CA LEU A 204 1.12 -10.21 -3.81
C LEU A 204 2.03 -11.15 -4.59
N LEU A 205 1.87 -11.14 -5.91
CA LEU A 205 2.75 -11.83 -6.84
C LEU A 205 3.59 -10.79 -7.55
N LEU A 206 4.91 -10.81 -7.34
CA LEU A 206 5.83 -9.92 -8.05
C LEU A 206 6.64 -10.71 -9.06
N LYS A 207 6.56 -10.27 -10.32
CA LYS A 207 7.42 -10.78 -11.39
C LYS A 207 8.75 -10.04 -11.36
N PHE A 208 9.86 -10.77 -11.27
CA PHE A 208 11.19 -10.21 -11.48
C PHE A 208 11.81 -10.78 -12.76
N ASP A 209 12.14 -9.89 -13.71
CA ASP A 209 12.86 -10.26 -14.94
C ASP A 209 14.37 -10.04 -14.74
N PHE A 210 15.11 -11.13 -14.52
CA PHE A 210 16.58 -11.15 -14.40
C PHE A 210 17.31 -10.93 -15.74
N GLY A 211 16.58 -10.81 -16.84
CA GLY A 211 17.11 -10.82 -18.21
C GLY A 211 17.99 -9.62 -18.60
N LYS A 212 18.19 -8.63 -17.73
CA LYS A 212 19.07 -7.46 -17.99
C LYS A 212 20.37 -7.44 -17.17
N ALA A 213 20.63 -8.46 -16.34
CA ALA A 213 21.86 -8.54 -15.54
C ALA A 213 23.05 -9.24 -16.24
N ARG A 214 22.92 -9.60 -17.52
CA ARG A 214 24.02 -10.10 -18.36
C ARG A 214 24.19 -9.16 -19.55
N ASN A 215 24.89 -8.05 -19.37
CA ASN A 215 25.63 -7.32 -20.40
C ASN A 215 26.30 -6.09 -19.76
N TYR A 216 27.22 -6.33 -18.82
CA TYR A 216 28.40 -5.50 -18.56
C TYR A 216 29.48 -6.40 -17.95
#